data_AF-A0A7Z9G1I6-F1
#
_entry.id   AF-A0A7Z9G1I6-F1
#
_cell.length_a   1.000
_cell.length_b   1.000
_cell.length_c   1.000
_cell.angle_alpha   90.00
_cell.angle_beta   90.00
_cell.angle_gamma   90.00
#
_symmetry.space_group_name_H-M   'P 1'
#
loop_
_entity.id
_entity.type
_entity.pdbx_description
1 polymer ?
#
loop_
_entity_poly.entity_id
_entity_poly.type
_entity_poly.pdbx_seq_one_letter_code
_entity_poly.pdbx_strand_id
1 'polypeptide(L)'
;MIKRINRTNSLNQVDEGLTFSDALANRDILHLKHGIYRNLAQAATVTQTRHSKSEVKFNSTVDVKEIQGVASRLAQEHRQLDARIQEANWRVELLE
;
A
#
# COMPACT_ATOMS: atom_id res chain seq x y z
N MET A 1 23.14 16.83 -0.92
CA MET A 1 22.18 16.16 -0.03
C MET A 1 21.40 15.05 -0.75
N ILE A 2 20.52 15.33 -1.73
CA ILE A 2 19.74 14.29 -2.44
C ILE A 2 20.62 13.19 -3.06
N LYS A 3 21.73 13.57 -3.72
CA LYS A 3 22.69 12.59 -4.28
C LYS A 3 23.32 11.67 -3.22
N ARG A 4 23.53 12.17 -2.00
CA ARG A 4 24.09 11.42 -0.87
C ARG A 4 23.08 10.40 -0.34
N ILE A 5 21.82 10.80 -0.21
CA ILE A 5 20.71 9.92 0.18
C ILE A 5 20.55 8.80 -0.85
N ASN A 6 20.48 9.12 -2.14
CA ASN A 6 20.33 8.11 -3.17
C ASN A 6 21.50 7.11 -3.18
N ARG A 7 22.73 7.60 -3.01
CA ARG A 7 23.92 6.75 -2.92
C ARG A 7 23.91 5.86 -1.67
N THR A 8 23.46 6.39 -0.54
CA THR A 8 23.31 5.64 0.71
C THR A 8 22.23 4.56 0.56
N ASN A 9 21.11 4.89 -0.08
CA ASN A 9 19.99 3.96 -0.30
C ASN A 9 20.35 2.84 -1.28
N SER A 10 21.19 3.12 -2.28
CA SER A 10 21.60 2.11 -3.25
C SER A 10 22.68 1.16 -2.74
N LEU A 11 23.40 1.55 -1.67
CA LEU A 11 24.55 0.79 -1.15
C LEU A 11 24.25 0.07 0.17
N ASN A 12 23.28 0.54 0.94
CA ASN A 12 22.88 -0.07 2.19
C ASN A 12 21.66 -0.97 2.03
N GLN A 13 21.50 -1.91 2.96
CA GLN A 13 20.42 -2.87 2.98
C GLN A 13 19.51 -2.64 4.19
N VAL A 14 18.21 -2.87 3.98
CA VAL A 14 17.20 -2.86 5.05
C VAL A 14 17.14 -4.23 5.72
N ASP A 15 17.22 -5.30 4.92
CA ASP A 15 17.27 -6.70 5.32
C ASP A 15 18.24 -7.46 4.38
N GLU A 16 18.63 -8.69 4.72
CA GLU A 16 19.50 -9.51 3.87
C GLU A 16 18.99 -9.59 2.43
N GLY A 17 19.77 -9.03 1.49
CA GLY A 17 19.44 -9.04 0.07
C GLY A 17 18.38 -8.03 -0.37
N LEU A 18 17.90 -7.16 0.53
CA LEU A 18 16.94 -6.10 0.21
C LEU A 18 17.58 -4.71 0.41
N THR A 19 17.90 -4.04 -0.70
CA THR A 19 18.43 -2.67 -0.65
C THR A 19 17.36 -1.67 -0.18
N PHE A 20 17.78 -0.51 0.34
CA PHE A 20 16.82 0.57 0.63
C PHE A 20 16.07 1.02 -0.62
N SER A 21 16.74 1.07 -1.77
CA SER A 21 16.10 1.40 -3.05
C SER A 21 14.97 0.43 -3.39
N ASP A 22 15.21 -0.87 -3.27
CA ASP A 22 14.19 -1.89 -3.55
C ASP A 22 13.08 -1.88 -2.50
N ALA A 23 13.43 -1.70 -1.22
CA ALA A 23 12.47 -1.60 -0.13
C ALA A 23 11.52 -0.40 -0.31
N LEU A 24 12.05 0.76 -0.71
CA LEU A 24 11.24 1.96 -0.99
C LEU A 24 10.32 1.73 -2.20
N ALA A 25 10.82 1.14 -3.28
CA ALA A 25 10.00 0.81 -4.44
C ALA A 25 8.86 -0.16 -4.08
N ASN A 26 9.15 -1.19 -3.28
CA ASN A 26 8.15 -2.14 -2.79
C ASN A 26 7.09 -1.46 -1.91
N ARG A 27 7.51 -0.56 -1.01
CA ARG A 27 6.58 0.23 -0.18
C ARG A 27 5.64 1.06 -1.05
N ASP A 28 6.17 1.75 -2.05
CA ASP A 28 5.37 2.62 -2.91
C ASP A 28 4.36 1.81 -3.76
N ILE A 29 4.76 0.62 -4.24
CA ILE A 29 3.86 -0.31 -4.93
C ILE A 29 2.75 -0.82 -3.99
N LEU A 30 3.08 -1.18 -2.75
CA LEU A 30 2.09 -1.62 -1.76
C LEU A 30 1.09 -0.50 -1.46
N HIS A 31 1.57 0.74 -1.34
CA HIS A 31 0.72 1.92 -1.14
C HIS A 31 -0.25 2.12 -2.30
N LEU A 32 0.26 2.06 -3.54
CA LEU A 32 -0.52 2.19 -4.75
C LEU A 32 -1.60 1.10 -4.85
N LYS A 33 -1.21 -0.17 -4.66
CA LYS A 33 -2.14 -1.31 -4.68
C LYS A 33 -3.23 -1.15 -3.62
N HIS A 34 -2.87 -0.82 -2.39
CA HIS A 34 -3.84 -0.58 -1.33
C HIS A 34 -4.86 0.52 -1.73
N GLY A 35 -4.41 1.63 -2.31
CA GLY A 35 -5.28 2.68 -2.82
C GLY A 35 -6.25 2.20 -3.90
N ILE A 36 -5.78 1.39 -4.85
CA ILE A 36 -6.61 0.81 -5.91
C ILE A 36 -7.71 -0.08 -5.33
N TYR A 37 -7.37 -1.03 -4.45
CA TYR A 37 -8.36 -1.95 -3.86
C TYR A 37 -9.36 -1.22 -2.96
N ARG A 38 -8.90 -0.21 -2.22
CA ARG A 38 -9.78 0.64 -1.41
C ARG A 38 -10.78 1.40 -2.28
N ASN A 39 -10.32 2.00 -3.38
CA ASN A 39 -11.19 2.72 -4.31
C ASN A 39 -12.17 1.79 -5.01
N LEU A 40 -11.73 0.59 -5.39
CA LEU A 40 -12.59 -0.44 -5.97
C LEU A 40 -13.69 -0.86 -4.97
N ALA A 41 -13.34 -1.15 -3.71
CA ALA A 41 -14.34 -1.49 -2.69
C ALA A 41 -15.35 -0.36 -2.48
N GLN A 42 -14.89 0.89 -2.46
CA GLN A 42 -15.77 2.04 -2.30
C GLN A 42 -16.74 2.20 -3.47
N ALA A 43 -16.26 2.07 -4.72
CA ALA A 43 -17.09 2.14 -5.92
C ALA A 43 -18.06 0.95 -6.03
N ALA A 44 -17.64 -0.22 -5.56
CA ALA A 44 -18.43 -1.45 -5.55
C ALA A 44 -19.49 -1.48 -4.43
N THR A 45 -19.41 -0.58 -3.45
CA THR A 45 -20.41 -0.45 -2.38
C THR A 45 -21.64 0.26 -2.92
N VAL A 46 -22.66 -0.52 -3.28
CA VAL A 46 -23.93 0.01 -3.79
C VAL A 46 -24.68 0.72 -2.66
N THR A 47 -24.68 2.05 -2.68
CA THR A 47 -25.35 2.91 -1.69
C THR A 47 -26.61 3.55 -2.29
N GLN A 48 -27.40 2.79 -3.05
CA GLN A 48 -28.64 3.32 -3.60
C GLN A 48 -29.79 3.05 -2.62
N THR A 49 -30.20 4.09 -1.90
CA THR A 49 -31.38 4.04 -1.03
C THR A 49 -32.63 4.04 -1.92
N ARG A 50 -33.37 2.94 -1.91
CA ARG A 50 -34.61 2.82 -2.68
C ARG A 50 -35.79 3.37 -1.90
N HIS A 51 -36.64 4.14 -2.57
CA HIS A 51 -37.88 4.67 -1.98
C HIS A 51 -39.11 3.83 -2.35
N SER A 52 -39.02 3.01 -3.40
CA SER A 52 -40.11 2.12 -3.82
C SER A 52 -39.63 0.73 -4.26
N LYS A 53 -40.48 -0.29 -4.03
CA LYS A 53 -40.25 -1.69 -4.45
C LYS A 53 -40.29 -1.88 -5.98
N SER A 54 -40.78 -0.90 -6.75
CA SER A 54 -40.81 -0.90 -8.22
C SER A 54 -39.50 -0.47 -8.90
N GLU A 55 -38.54 0.11 -8.16
CA GLU A 55 -37.24 0.53 -8.72
C GLU A 55 -36.28 -0.65 -9.03
N VAL A 56 -35.42 -0.50 -10.03
CA VAL A 56 -34.41 -1.53 -10.39
C VAL A 56 -33.31 -1.57 -9.32
N LYS A 57 -32.99 -2.78 -8.81
CA LYS A 57 -31.93 -2.98 -7.81
C LYS A 57 -30.57 -3.07 -8.51
N PHE A 58 -29.62 -2.24 -8.08
CA PHE A 58 -28.21 -2.41 -8.42
C PHE A 58 -27.56 -3.38 -7.43
N ASN A 59 -26.83 -4.36 -7.95
CA ASN A 59 -26.01 -5.27 -7.16
C ASN A 59 -24.56 -5.08 -7.60
N SER A 60 -23.63 -5.23 -6.66
CA SER A 60 -22.21 -5.21 -6.98
C SER A 60 -21.84 -6.45 -7.79
N THR A 61 -21.02 -6.27 -8.83
CA THR A 61 -20.49 -7.37 -9.65
C THR A 61 -19.30 -8.07 -8.98
N VAL A 62 -18.78 -7.49 -7.89
CA VAL A 62 -17.60 -8.01 -7.17
C VAL A 62 -17.93 -8.23 -5.70
N ASP A 63 -17.25 -9.18 -5.05
CA ASP A 63 -17.37 -9.36 -3.61
C ASP A 63 -16.63 -8.24 -2.88
N VAL A 64 -17.38 -7.25 -2.41
CA VAL A 64 -16.85 -6.09 -1.67
C VAL A 64 -16.08 -6.52 -0.43
N LYS A 65 -16.51 -7.59 0.27
CA LYS A 65 -15.85 -8.08 1.49
C LYS A 65 -14.48 -8.66 1.17
N GLU A 66 -14.37 -9.41 0.08
CA GLU A 66 -13.08 -9.95 -0.37
C GLU A 66 -12.11 -8.83 -0.76
N ILE A 67 -12.57 -7.86 -1.56
CA ILE A 67 -11.77 -6.70 -1.99
C ILE A 67 -11.30 -5.87 -0.78
N GLN A 68 -12.17 -5.63 0.21
CA GLN A 68 -11.79 -4.98 1.46
C GLN A 68 -10.73 -5.79 2.22
N GLY A 69 -10.88 -7.12 2.27
CA GLY A 69 -9.89 -8.01 2.87
C GLY A 69 -8.52 -7.92 2.20
N VAL A 70 -8.47 -7.84 0.87
CA VAL A 70 -7.22 -7.62 0.11
C VAL A 70 -6.62 -6.26 0.48
N ALA A 71 -7.42 -5.19 0.50
CA ALA A 71 -6.95 -3.86 0.89
C ALA A 71 -6.36 -3.85 2.31
N SER A 72 -7.02 -4.50 3.27
CA SER A 72 -6.54 -4.60 4.65
C SER A 72 -5.20 -5.32 4.75
N ARG A 73 -5.00 -6.42 4.01
CA ARG A 73 -3.72 -7.14 3.97
C ARG A 73 -2.60 -6.28 3.39
N LEU A 74 -2.84 -5.63 2.26
CA LEU A 74 -1.86 -4.73 1.64
C LEU A 74 -1.48 -3.56 2.58
N ALA A 75 -2.45 -3.01 3.31
CA ALA A 75 -2.19 -1.97 4.29
C ALA A 75 -1.33 -2.46 5.47
N GLN A 76 -1.51 -3.71 5.90
CA GLN A 76 -0.69 -4.32 6.93
C GLN A 76 0.74 -4.54 6.44
N GLU A 77 0.92 -5.14 5.27
CA GLU A 77 2.24 -5.36 4.65
C GLU A 77 2.99 -4.04 4.45
N HIS A 78 2.30 -3.01 3.96
CA HIS A 78 2.86 -1.67 3.82
C HIS A 78 3.40 -1.13 5.16
N ARG A 79 2.61 -1.20 6.24
CA ARG A 79 3.04 -0.71 7.56
C ARG A 79 4.21 -1.51 8.12
N GLN A 80 4.24 -2.83 7.91
CA GLN A 80 5.34 -3.68 8.36
C GLN A 80 6.64 -3.38 7.61
N LEU A 81 6.59 -3.19 6.29
CA LEU A 81 7.74 -2.79 5.51
C LEU A 81 8.22 -1.38 5.88
N ASP A 82 7.29 -0.43 6.03
CA ASP A 82 7.65 0.93 6.42
C ASP A 82 8.33 0.97 7.80
N ALA A 83 7.81 0.22 8.79
CA ALA A 83 8.44 0.12 10.10
C ALA A 83 9.89 -0.40 10.03
N ARG A 84 10.15 -1.43 9.21
CA ARG A 84 11.52 -1.96 8.98
C ARG A 84 12.42 -0.94 8.30
N ILE A 85 11.92 -0.24 7.28
CA ILE A 85 12.68 0.83 6.61
C ILE A 85 13.03 1.93 7.61
N GLN A 86 12.09 2.34 8.46
CA GLN A 86 12.35 3.36 9.47
C GLN A 86 13.36 2.88 10.51
N GLU A 87 13.24 1.65 11.01
CA GLU A 87 14.23 1.06 11.90
C GLU A 87 15.64 1.05 11.29
N ALA A 88 15.75 0.62 10.02
CA ALA A 88 17.02 0.60 9.31
C ALA A 88 17.58 2.01 9.08
N ASN A 89 16.73 3.01 8.79
CA ASN A 89 17.15 4.41 8.67
C ASN A 89 17.87 4.92 9.93
N TRP A 90 17.48 4.46 11.12
CA TRP A 90 18.16 4.83 12.37
C TRP A 90 19.53 4.17 12.56
N ARG A 91 19.83 3.10 11.81
CA ARG A 91 21.07 2.31 11.93
C ARG A 91 22.09 2.65 10.83
N VAL A 92 21.69 3.40 9.81
CA VAL A 92 22.54 3.73 8.66
C VAL A 92 23.00 5.17 8.72
N GLU A 93 24.32 5.38 8.69
CA GLU A 93 24.90 6.72 8.57
C GLU A 93 24.85 7.22 7.13
N LEU A 94 24.60 8.52 6.98
CA LEU A 94 24.54 9.17 5.68
C LEU A 94 25.95 9.35 5.12
N LEU A 95 26.25 8.71 3.98
CA LEU A 95 27.51 8.87 3.26
C LEU A 95 27.77 10.35 2.93
N GLU A 96 29.03 10.81 3.02
CA GLU A 96 29.45 12.18 2.68
C GLU A 96 29.28 12.57 1.20
#